data_AF-A0A6T9Y6C8-F1
#
_entry.id   AF-A0A6T9Y6C8-F1
#
_cell.length_a   1.000
_cell.length_b   1.000
_cell.length_c   1.000
_cell.angle_alpha   90.00
_cell.angle_beta   90.00
_cell.angle_gamma   90.00
#
_symmetry.space_group_name_H-M   'P 1'
#
loop_
_entity.id
_entity.type
_entity.pdbx_description
1 polymer ?
#
loop_
_entity_poly.entity_id
_entity_poly.type
_entity_poly.pdbx_seq_one_letter_code
_entity_poly.pdbx_strand_id
1 'polypeptide(L)'
;MTTLFGIGLVFCVLACTVLYAGNPNQQWFKTRPYSFRVAIIGCISLCTVATFCFSQSFSVAAAIFTTFTLSMLGLSLVPLITRWEKPLTAPRGSKSTLTRAQGSQANPPQWWLKSIGALVLGLPLGLFTSALITFAVFSNTPVDVKTQHLMWWIVPIWLTLIALIYFSHRPLRIFTAIALLTFAEYLAIQVFI
;
A
#
# COMPACT_ATOMS: atom_id res chain seq x y z
N MET A 1 -1.16 4.71 -28.38
CA MET A 1 -0.68 4.06 -27.13
C MET A 1 -0.20 5.07 -26.10
N THR A 2 0.58 6.10 -26.45
CA THR A 2 1.15 7.08 -25.50
C THR A 2 0.12 7.95 -24.76
N THR A 3 -1.00 8.29 -25.40
CA THR A 3 -2.04 9.17 -24.83
C THR A 3 -2.78 8.54 -23.66
N LEU A 4 -3.21 7.28 -23.78
CA LEU A 4 -3.90 6.55 -22.71
C LEU A 4 -2.98 6.25 -21.51
N PHE A 5 -1.71 5.96 -21.78
CA PHE A 5 -0.71 5.82 -20.73
C PHE A 5 -0.51 7.13 -19.95
N GLY A 6 -0.40 8.27 -20.65
CA GLY A 6 -0.34 9.60 -20.03
C GLY A 6 -1.58 9.92 -19.18
N ILE A 7 -2.77 9.57 -19.67
CA ILE A 7 -4.02 9.71 -18.92
C ILE A 7 -4.00 8.87 -17.63
N GLY A 8 -3.54 7.61 -17.70
CA GLY A 8 -3.40 6.73 -16.54
C GLY A 8 -2.46 7.31 -15.47
N LEU A 9 -1.34 7.91 -15.88
CA LEU A 9 -0.43 8.61 -14.96
C LEU A 9 -1.11 9.78 -14.25
N VAL A 10 -1.86 10.60 -14.98
CA VAL A 10 -2.62 11.72 -14.42
C VAL A 10 -3.62 11.23 -13.37
N PHE A 11 -4.34 10.14 -13.65
CA PHE A 11 -5.26 9.54 -12.68
C PHE A 11 -4.56 9.01 -11.43
N CYS A 12 -3.36 8.42 -11.54
CA CYS A 12 -2.56 8.02 -10.38
C CYS A 12 -2.16 9.22 -9.51
N VAL A 13 -1.73 10.32 -10.12
CA VAL A 13 -1.38 11.56 -9.39
C VAL A 13 -2.62 12.14 -8.71
N LEU A 14 -3.74 12.22 -9.43
CA LEU A 14 -5.01 12.69 -8.88
C LEU A 14 -5.51 11.80 -7.73
N ALA A 15 -5.37 10.49 -7.82
CA ALA A 15 -5.73 9.57 -6.74
C ALA A 15 -4.91 9.87 -5.47
N CYS A 16 -3.60 10.11 -5.62
CA CYS A 16 -2.72 10.45 -4.50
C CYS A 16 -3.06 11.80 -3.87
N THR A 17 -3.31 12.83 -4.69
CA THR A 17 -3.68 14.15 -4.17
C THR A 17 -5.04 14.11 -3.50
N VAL A 18 -6.00 13.36 -4.04
CA VAL A 18 -7.31 13.16 -3.43
C VAL A 18 -7.19 12.45 -2.09
N LEU A 19 -6.44 11.34 -2.03
CA LEU A 19 -6.25 10.63 -0.77
C LEU A 19 -5.56 11.52 0.28
N TYR A 20 -4.58 12.31 -0.16
CA TYR A 20 -3.82 13.19 0.72
C TYR A 20 -4.66 14.33 1.29
N ALA A 21 -5.42 15.05 0.47
CA ALA A 21 -6.21 16.18 0.96
C ALA A 21 -7.34 15.78 1.91
N GLY A 22 -7.82 14.53 1.82
CA GLY A 22 -8.80 13.98 2.77
C GLY A 22 -8.20 13.29 3.99
N ASN A 23 -6.88 13.11 4.04
CA ASN A 23 -6.20 12.42 5.13
C ASN A 23 -6.31 13.25 6.42
N PRO A 24 -6.70 12.65 7.55
CA PRO A 24 -6.76 13.38 8.81
C PRO A 24 -5.42 13.96 9.26
N ASN A 25 -4.32 13.36 8.83
CA ASN A 25 -2.97 13.75 9.22
C ASN A 25 -2.29 14.69 8.20
N GLN A 26 -3.03 15.23 7.23
CA GLN A 26 -2.48 16.19 6.27
C GLN A 26 -2.14 17.53 6.97
N GLN A 27 -0.97 18.09 6.67
CA GLN A 27 -0.40 19.24 7.41
C GLN A 27 -0.35 20.55 6.59
N TRP A 28 -0.80 20.54 5.33
CA TRP A 28 -0.57 21.64 4.38
C TRP A 28 -1.83 22.38 3.92
N PHE A 29 -3.03 21.79 4.05
CA PHE A 29 -4.28 22.51 3.84
C PHE A 29 -4.89 22.98 5.17
N LYS A 30 -5.30 24.25 5.24
CA LYS A 30 -5.95 24.85 6.42
C LYS A 30 -7.26 24.15 6.81
N THR A 31 -8.00 23.68 5.82
CA THR A 31 -9.28 22.97 5.98
C THR A 31 -9.25 21.72 5.11
N ARG A 32 -9.94 20.65 5.55
CA ARG A 32 -10.08 19.44 4.75
C ARG A 32 -11.23 19.65 3.76
N PRO A 33 -10.99 19.56 2.44
CA PRO A 33 -12.03 19.76 1.44
C PRO A 33 -13.11 18.67 1.47
N TYR A 34 -12.76 17.45 1.93
CA TYR A 34 -13.70 16.32 2.03
C TYR A 34 -13.30 15.39 3.18
N SER A 35 -14.23 14.52 3.59
CA SER A 35 -13.99 13.53 4.64
C SER A 35 -13.05 12.42 4.16
N PHE A 36 -12.32 11.79 5.08
CA PHE A 36 -11.40 10.69 4.77
C PHE A 36 -12.08 9.51 4.06
N ARG A 37 -13.35 9.21 4.42
CA ARG A 37 -14.13 8.14 3.77
C ARG A 37 -14.38 8.46 2.29
N VAL A 38 -14.76 9.69 2.00
CA VAL A 38 -14.98 10.16 0.62
C VAL A 38 -13.66 10.16 -0.17
N ALA A 39 -12.56 10.56 0.48
CA ALA A 39 -11.22 10.53 -0.12
C ALA A 39 -10.76 9.13 -0.52
N ILE A 40 -10.98 8.13 0.34
CA ILE A 40 -10.66 6.74 0.03
C ILE A 40 -11.47 6.24 -1.15
N ILE A 41 -12.78 6.49 -1.16
CA ILE A 41 -13.65 6.05 -2.26
C ILE A 41 -13.21 6.70 -3.57
N GLY A 42 -12.93 8.01 -3.56
CA GLY A 42 -12.39 8.73 -4.71
C GLY A 42 -11.03 8.21 -5.16
N CYS A 43 -10.14 7.89 -4.23
CA CYS A 43 -8.84 7.30 -4.56
C CYS A 43 -8.99 5.94 -5.23
N ILE A 44 -9.84 5.06 -4.68
CA ILE A 44 -10.08 3.72 -5.25
C ILE A 44 -10.67 3.84 -6.65
N SER A 45 -11.68 4.69 -6.85
CA SER A 45 -12.29 4.87 -8.18
C SER A 45 -11.27 5.40 -9.19
N LEU A 46 -10.48 6.42 -8.83
CA LEU A 46 -9.43 6.96 -9.70
C LEU A 46 -8.35 5.91 -10.01
N CYS A 47 -7.95 5.08 -9.04
CA CYS A 47 -7.02 3.97 -9.27
C CYS A 47 -7.61 2.89 -10.20
N THR A 48 -8.91 2.58 -10.10
CA THR A 48 -9.56 1.63 -11.02
C THR A 48 -9.58 2.16 -12.46
N VAL A 49 -9.83 3.47 -12.64
CA VAL A 49 -9.77 4.12 -13.96
C VAL A 49 -8.34 4.13 -14.50
N ALA A 50 -7.35 4.46 -13.66
CA ALA A 50 -5.93 4.40 -14.05
C ALA A 50 -5.53 2.99 -14.48
N THR A 51 -5.97 1.96 -13.74
CA THR A 51 -5.73 0.55 -14.06
C THR A 51 -6.32 0.19 -15.42
N PHE A 52 -7.55 0.62 -15.70
CA PHE A 52 -8.19 0.42 -16.99
C PHE A 52 -7.44 1.10 -18.14
N CYS A 53 -6.93 2.32 -17.94
CA CYS A 53 -6.10 3.01 -18.94
C CYS A 53 -4.80 2.26 -19.21
N PHE A 54 -4.12 1.77 -18.16
CA PHE A 54 -2.88 1.00 -18.32
C PHE A 54 -3.13 -0.38 -18.93
N SER A 55 -4.28 -1.02 -18.70
CA SER A 55 -4.60 -2.31 -19.31
C SER A 55 -4.81 -2.25 -20.83
N GLN A 56 -4.92 -1.04 -21.40
CA GLN A 56 -4.91 -0.85 -22.86
C GLN A 56 -3.50 -0.93 -23.46
N SER A 57 -2.46 -0.81 -22.63
CA SER A 57 -1.05 -0.81 -23.05
C SER A 57 -0.27 -2.02 -22.52
N PHE A 58 -0.66 -2.54 -21.35
CA PHE A 58 -0.04 -3.70 -20.71
C PHE A 58 -1.07 -4.78 -20.40
N SER A 59 -0.60 -5.96 -19.98
CA SER A 59 -1.48 -6.97 -19.40
C SER A 59 -2.19 -6.42 -18.16
N VAL A 60 -3.37 -6.96 -17.84
CA VAL A 60 -4.16 -6.50 -16.68
C VAL A 60 -3.36 -6.58 -15.38
N ALA A 61 -2.56 -7.63 -15.18
CA ALA A 61 -1.70 -7.77 -14.02
C ALA A 61 -0.61 -6.67 -13.95
N ALA A 62 0.05 -6.40 -15.08
CA ALA A 62 1.04 -5.32 -15.18
C ALA A 62 0.40 -3.95 -14.93
N ALA A 63 -0.81 -3.73 -15.42
CA ALA A 63 -1.55 -2.50 -15.24
C ALA A 63 -1.86 -2.24 -13.75
N ILE A 64 -2.37 -3.25 -13.05
CA ILE A 64 -2.63 -3.18 -11.60
C ILE A 64 -1.34 -2.85 -10.84
N PHE A 65 -0.25 -3.57 -11.15
CA PHE A 65 1.04 -3.37 -10.50
C PHE A 65 1.59 -1.96 -10.74
N THR A 66 1.47 -1.48 -11.97
CA THR A 66 1.90 -0.13 -12.37
C THR A 66 1.13 0.93 -11.60
N THR A 67 -0.20 0.80 -11.50
CA THR A 67 -1.03 1.71 -10.70
C THR A 67 -0.61 1.73 -9.23
N PHE A 68 -0.46 0.58 -8.58
CA PHE A 68 -0.04 0.52 -7.18
C PHE A 68 1.33 1.15 -6.95
N THR A 69 2.30 0.83 -7.80
CA THR A 69 3.68 1.33 -7.69
C THR A 69 3.73 2.84 -7.86
N LEU A 70 3.02 3.38 -8.85
CA LEU A 70 2.92 4.82 -9.08
C LEU A 70 2.20 5.53 -7.94
N SER A 71 1.15 4.94 -7.38
CA SER A 71 0.44 5.51 -6.24
C SER A 71 1.29 5.51 -4.97
N MET A 72 2.06 4.44 -4.70
CA MET A 72 3.01 4.40 -3.59
C MET A 72 4.13 5.44 -3.76
N LEU A 73 4.70 5.53 -4.97
CA LEU A 73 5.71 6.52 -5.29
C LEU A 73 5.14 7.94 -5.13
N GLY A 74 3.95 8.20 -5.67
CA GLY A 74 3.25 9.48 -5.57
C GLY A 74 3.07 9.91 -4.12
N LEU A 75 2.51 9.05 -3.27
CA LEU A 75 2.35 9.34 -1.83
C LEU A 75 3.68 9.55 -1.10
N SER A 76 4.75 8.87 -1.50
CA SER A 76 6.09 9.07 -0.93
C SER A 76 6.73 10.40 -1.35
N LEU A 77 6.38 10.90 -2.54
CA LEU A 77 6.88 12.18 -3.07
C LEU A 77 6.08 13.37 -2.56
N VAL A 78 4.82 13.20 -2.15
CA VAL A 78 3.99 14.29 -1.62
C VAL A 78 4.71 15.05 -0.49
N PRO A 79 5.23 14.41 0.58
CA PRO A 79 5.99 15.10 1.63
C PRO A 79 7.27 15.80 1.14
N LEU A 80 7.89 15.30 0.06
CA LEU A 80 9.10 15.88 -0.49
C LEU A 80 8.80 17.14 -1.28
N ILE A 81 7.72 17.15 -2.06
CA ILE A 81 7.23 18.36 -2.77
C ILE A 81 6.77 19.40 -1.75
N THR A 82 6.03 18.96 -0.74
CA THR A 82 5.48 19.87 0.26
C THR A 82 6.51 20.35 1.30
N ARG A 83 7.68 19.70 1.43
CA ARG A 83 8.82 20.21 2.24
C ARG A 83 9.44 21.49 1.69
N TRP A 84 9.20 21.83 0.42
CA TRP A 84 9.62 23.12 -0.15
C TRP A 84 8.71 24.27 0.29
N GLU A 85 7.53 23.95 0.81
CA GLU A 85 6.61 24.90 1.44
C GLU A 85 6.66 24.73 2.96
N LYS A 86 6.76 25.84 3.71
CA LYS A 86 6.71 25.77 5.18
C LYS A 86 5.37 25.17 5.58
N PRO A 87 5.33 24.09 6.39
CA PRO A 87 4.07 23.55 6.87
C PRO A 87 3.33 24.65 7.63
N LEU A 88 2.00 24.63 7.56
CA LEU A 88 1.19 25.60 8.31
C LEU A 88 1.50 25.41 9.79
N THR A 89 2.13 26.41 10.41
CA THR A 89 2.33 26.41 11.84
C THR A 89 0.96 26.46 12.50
N ALA A 90 0.71 25.55 13.44
CA ALA A 90 -0.51 25.58 14.22
C ALA A 90 -0.65 26.99 14.84
N PRO A 91 -1.81 27.65 14.72
CA PRO A 91 -2.01 28.94 15.34
C PRO A 91 -1.72 28.81 16.85
N ARG A 92 -0.97 29.77 17.40
CA ARG A 92 -0.59 29.82 18.82
C ARG A 92 -1.84 29.57 19.68
N GLY A 93 -1.92 28.42 20.34
CA GLY A 93 -3.08 28.03 21.17
C GLY A 93 -3.96 26.91 20.61
N SER A 94 -3.76 26.46 19.36
CA SER A 94 -4.37 25.23 18.87
C SER A 94 -3.71 24.05 19.58
N LYS A 95 -4.39 23.51 20.60
CA LYS A 95 -3.96 22.29 21.27
C LYS A 95 -3.86 21.19 20.21
N SER A 96 -2.72 20.50 20.17
CA SER A 96 -2.56 19.27 19.40
C SER A 96 -3.78 18.37 19.63
N THR A 97 -4.56 18.13 18.58
CA THR A 97 -5.66 17.15 18.60
C THR A 97 -5.14 15.72 18.76
N LEU A 98 -3.84 15.51 18.55
CA LEU A 98 -3.13 14.37 19.12
C LEU A 98 -2.99 14.64 20.63
N THR A 99 -4.00 14.26 21.40
CA THR A 99 -3.79 13.94 22.81
C THR A 99 -2.73 12.84 22.82
N ARG A 100 -1.50 13.20 23.22
CA ARG A 100 -0.51 12.20 23.62
C ARG A 100 -1.23 11.35 24.66
N ALA A 101 -1.55 10.11 24.33
CA ALA A 101 -2.39 9.26 25.18
C ALA A 101 -1.79 9.29 26.59
N GLN A 102 -2.45 10.03 27.48
CA GLN A 102 -1.91 10.43 28.78
C GLN A 102 -1.92 9.27 29.80
N GLY A 103 -1.92 8.04 29.29
CA GLY A 103 -1.87 6.79 30.04
C GLY A 103 -0.94 5.74 29.43
N SER A 104 -0.24 6.04 28.32
CA SER A 104 0.83 5.16 27.86
C SER A 104 2.09 5.47 28.67
N GLN A 105 2.18 4.87 29.87
CA GLN A 105 3.47 4.35 30.34
C GLN A 105 4.25 3.90 29.10
N ALA A 106 5.39 4.55 28.85
CA ALA A 106 6.10 4.49 27.58
C ALA A 106 6.53 3.06 27.28
N ASN A 107 5.64 2.26 26.68
CA ASN A 107 6.06 1.06 25.99
C ASN A 107 7.10 1.52 24.96
N PRO A 108 8.31 0.97 25.00
CA PRO A 108 9.36 1.34 24.06
C PRO A 108 8.76 1.22 22.66
N PRO A 109 8.99 2.21 21.79
CA PRO A 109 8.30 2.26 20.51
C PRO A 109 8.67 0.97 19.77
N GLN A 110 7.67 0.10 19.57
CA GLN A 110 7.87 -1.26 19.01
C GLN A 110 8.13 -1.23 17.50
N TRP A 111 8.60 -0.09 16.97
CA TRP A 111 8.82 0.12 15.55
C TRP A 111 9.87 -0.85 15.01
N TRP A 112 10.94 -1.12 15.75
CA TRP A 112 11.91 -2.15 15.38
C TRP A 112 11.28 -3.53 15.25
N LEU A 113 10.49 -3.95 16.25
CA LEU A 113 9.80 -5.23 16.24
C LEU A 113 8.80 -5.32 15.07
N LYS A 114 8.03 -4.25 14.83
CA LYS A 114 7.07 -4.14 13.72
C LYS A 114 7.76 -4.23 12.36
N SER A 115 8.82 -3.45 12.16
CA SER A 115 9.61 -3.44 10.92
C SER A 115 10.25 -4.78 10.66
N ILE A 116 11.05 -5.29 11.59
CA ILE A 116 11.79 -6.53 11.41
C ILE A 116 10.82 -7.70 11.28
N GLY A 117 9.81 -7.78 12.14
CA GLY A 117 8.83 -8.86 12.09
C GLY A 117 8.00 -8.84 10.80
N ALA A 118 7.55 -7.68 10.31
CA ALA A 118 6.84 -7.61 9.04
C ALA A 118 7.76 -7.83 7.83
N LEU A 119 9.04 -7.45 7.92
CA LEU A 119 10.04 -7.74 6.90
C LEU A 119 10.26 -9.26 6.78
N VAL A 120 10.58 -9.91 7.90
CA VAL A 120 10.95 -11.33 7.96
C VAL A 120 9.76 -12.24 7.71
N LEU A 121 8.60 -11.95 8.32
CA LEU A 121 7.41 -12.79 8.16
C LEU A 121 6.59 -12.44 6.92
N GLY A 122 6.65 -11.18 6.47
CA GLY A 122 5.89 -10.74 5.31
C GLY A 122 6.47 -11.25 3.99
N LEU A 123 7.79 -11.49 3.90
CA LEU A 123 8.41 -11.95 2.67
C LEU A 123 8.02 -13.40 2.31
N PRO A 124 8.08 -14.38 3.23
CA PRO A 124 7.55 -15.73 2.98
C PRO A 124 6.07 -15.73 2.60
N LEU A 125 5.24 -14.95 3.30
CA LEU A 125 3.83 -14.80 2.94
C LEU A 125 3.69 -14.22 1.53
N GLY A 126 4.38 -13.12 1.24
CA GLY A 126 4.37 -12.50 -0.09
C GLY A 126 4.77 -13.47 -1.20
N LEU A 127 5.77 -14.31 -0.96
CA LEU A 127 6.19 -15.36 -1.89
C LEU A 127 5.11 -16.41 -2.12
N PHE A 128 4.56 -16.98 -1.05
CA PHE A 128 3.59 -18.08 -1.16
C PHE A 128 2.24 -17.60 -1.69
N THR A 129 1.73 -16.46 -1.24
CA THR A 129 0.54 -15.84 -1.84
C THR A 129 0.75 -15.55 -3.33
N SER A 130 1.91 -15.00 -3.72
CA SER A 130 2.22 -14.72 -5.12
C SER A 130 2.30 -15.99 -5.97
N ALA A 131 2.88 -17.06 -5.43
CA ALA A 131 2.92 -18.36 -6.07
C ALA A 131 1.51 -18.91 -6.27
N LEU A 132 0.69 -18.97 -5.21
CA LEU A 132 -0.69 -19.44 -5.28
C LEU A 132 -1.51 -18.66 -6.32
N ILE A 133 -1.44 -17.32 -6.32
CA ILE A 133 -2.12 -16.50 -7.33
C ILE A 133 -1.61 -16.85 -8.74
N THR A 134 -0.30 -16.94 -8.92
CA THR A 134 0.30 -17.18 -10.23
C THR A 134 -0.10 -18.55 -10.78
N PHE A 135 0.02 -19.60 -9.98
CA PHE A 135 -0.25 -20.97 -10.42
C PHE A 135 -1.75 -21.29 -10.48
N ALA A 136 -2.59 -20.67 -9.66
CA ALA A 136 -4.05 -20.84 -9.73
C ALA A 136 -4.67 -20.05 -10.89
N VAL A 137 -4.25 -18.80 -11.11
CA VAL A 137 -4.87 -17.91 -12.11
C VAL A 137 -4.25 -18.09 -13.50
N PHE A 138 -2.96 -18.36 -13.58
CA PHE A 138 -2.22 -18.46 -14.85
C PHE A 138 -1.74 -19.89 -15.14
N SER A 139 -2.49 -20.91 -14.71
CA SER A 139 -2.12 -22.33 -14.83
C SER A 139 -1.70 -22.77 -16.25
N ASN A 140 -2.31 -22.21 -17.30
CA ASN A 140 -2.05 -22.57 -18.70
C ASN A 140 -0.97 -21.73 -19.41
N THR A 141 -0.24 -20.87 -18.69
CA THR A 141 0.80 -20.03 -19.31
C THR A 141 2.19 -20.66 -19.22
N PRO A 142 3.12 -20.30 -20.14
CA PRO A 142 4.52 -20.74 -20.07
C PRO A 142 5.20 -20.33 -18.76
N VAL A 143 6.15 -21.15 -18.31
CA VAL A 143 6.84 -20.97 -17.02
C VAL A 143 7.54 -19.62 -16.90
N ASP A 144 8.12 -19.11 -17.98
CA ASP A 144 8.79 -17.80 -18.00
C ASP A 144 7.80 -16.66 -17.69
N VAL A 145 6.60 -16.73 -18.27
CA VAL A 145 5.53 -15.75 -18.05
C VAL A 145 4.98 -15.85 -16.62
N LYS A 146 4.85 -17.07 -16.07
CA LYS A 146 4.46 -17.28 -14.66
C LYS A 146 5.47 -16.66 -13.72
N THR A 147 6.75 -16.90 -13.97
CA THR A 147 7.85 -16.38 -13.13
C THR A 147 7.84 -14.85 -13.10
N GLN A 148 7.58 -14.21 -14.24
CA GLN A 148 7.43 -12.75 -14.32
C GLN A 148 6.23 -12.23 -13.51
N HIS A 149 5.07 -12.89 -13.58
CA HIS A 149 3.90 -12.52 -12.77
C HIS A 149 4.16 -12.72 -11.27
N LEU A 150 4.81 -13.83 -10.91
CA LEU A 150 5.20 -14.12 -9.54
C LEU A 150 6.10 -13.02 -8.97
N MET A 151 7.12 -12.58 -9.72
CA MET A 151 7.98 -11.46 -9.34
C MET A 151 7.21 -10.15 -9.12
N TRP A 152 6.22 -9.87 -9.97
CA TRP A 152 5.40 -8.66 -9.86
C TRP A 152 4.49 -8.64 -8.63
N TRP A 153 4.06 -9.80 -8.13
CA TRP A 153 3.16 -9.89 -6.97
C TRP A 153 3.88 -9.90 -5.61
N ILE A 154 5.15 -10.35 -5.55
CA ILE A 154 5.88 -10.44 -4.28
C ILE A 154 6.01 -9.07 -3.62
N VAL A 155 6.56 -8.09 -4.35
CA VAL A 155 6.86 -6.75 -3.83
C VAL A 155 5.62 -6.02 -3.29
N PRO A 156 4.49 -5.91 -4.01
CA PRO A 156 3.33 -5.16 -3.54
C PRO A 156 2.66 -5.85 -2.35
N ILE A 157 2.58 -7.19 -2.33
CA ILE A 157 2.02 -7.94 -1.19
C ILE A 157 2.92 -7.73 0.03
N TRP A 158 4.24 -7.89 -0.13
CA TRP A 158 5.21 -7.72 0.94
C TRP A 158 5.21 -6.29 1.52
N LEU A 159 5.26 -5.27 0.66
CA LEU A 159 5.23 -3.87 1.10
C LEU A 159 3.90 -3.50 1.77
N THR A 160 2.79 -4.09 1.33
CA THR A 160 1.48 -3.88 1.97
C THR A 160 1.48 -4.40 3.41
N LEU A 161 2.07 -5.57 3.66
CA LEU A 161 2.19 -6.11 5.02
C LEU A 161 3.07 -5.23 5.92
N ILE A 162 4.19 -4.73 5.37
CA ILE A 162 5.08 -3.78 6.06
C ILE A 162 4.34 -2.47 6.35
N ALA A 163 3.50 -1.97 5.45
CA ALA A 163 2.72 -0.76 5.70
C ALA A 163 1.65 -0.99 6.77
N LEU A 164 0.93 -2.11 6.70
CA LEU A 164 -0.23 -2.37 7.56
C LEU A 164 0.15 -2.70 9.01
N ILE A 165 1.33 -3.29 9.27
CA ILE A 165 1.76 -3.63 10.64
C ILE A 165 1.82 -2.40 11.56
N TYR A 166 2.04 -1.21 11.00
CA TYR A 166 2.11 0.03 11.77
C TYR A 166 0.78 0.45 12.37
N PHE A 167 -0.35 0.08 11.73
CA PHE A 167 -1.69 0.30 12.27
C PHE A 167 -2.04 -0.66 13.40
N SER A 168 -1.25 -1.70 13.64
CA SER A 168 -1.54 -2.67 14.70
C SER A 168 -1.18 -2.16 16.09
N HIS A 169 -2.08 -2.33 17.06
CA HIS A 169 -1.77 -2.08 18.47
C HIS A 169 -1.04 -3.27 19.13
N ARG A 170 -1.22 -4.50 18.60
CA ARG A 170 -0.66 -5.74 19.15
C ARG A 170 0.04 -6.54 18.05
N PRO A 171 1.31 -6.23 17.71
CA PRO A 171 1.99 -6.80 16.55
C PRO A 171 2.18 -8.32 16.65
N LEU A 172 2.38 -8.86 17.86
CA LEU A 172 2.56 -10.30 18.06
C LEU A 172 1.38 -11.14 17.56
N ARG A 173 0.13 -10.68 17.76
CA ARG A 173 -1.05 -11.38 17.25
C ARG A 173 -1.10 -11.41 15.73
N ILE A 174 -0.63 -10.33 15.10
CA ILE A 174 -0.54 -10.25 13.65
C ILE A 174 0.58 -11.15 13.15
N PHE A 175 1.72 -11.18 13.82
CA PHE A 175 2.82 -12.09 13.46
C PHE A 175 2.44 -13.55 13.58
N THR A 176 1.70 -13.94 14.63
CA THR A 176 1.17 -15.31 14.73
C THR A 176 0.18 -15.60 13.59
N ALA A 177 -0.68 -14.65 13.23
CA ALA A 177 -1.61 -14.84 12.12
C ALA A 177 -0.88 -14.95 10.77
N ILE A 178 0.12 -14.10 10.52
CA ILE A 178 0.96 -14.17 9.33
C ILE A 178 1.67 -15.52 9.27
N ALA A 179 2.31 -15.97 10.36
CA ALA A 179 3.02 -17.24 10.39
C ALA A 179 2.09 -18.45 10.15
N LEU A 180 0.90 -18.46 10.76
CA LEU A 180 -0.10 -19.50 10.52
C LEU A 180 -0.61 -19.49 9.09
N LEU A 181 -0.86 -18.31 8.52
CA LEU A 181 -1.29 -18.18 7.13
C LEU A 181 -0.19 -18.63 6.17
N THR A 182 1.06 -18.22 6.39
CA THR A 182 2.23 -18.70 5.62
C THR A 182 2.36 -20.22 5.69
N PHE A 183 2.15 -20.81 6.87
CA PHE A 183 2.19 -22.27 7.01
C PHE A 183 1.04 -22.95 6.25
N ALA A 184 -0.17 -22.40 6.30
CA ALA A 184 -1.31 -22.91 5.54
C ALA A 184 -1.08 -22.79 4.02
N GLU A 185 -0.53 -21.67 3.55
CA GLU A 185 -0.18 -21.48 2.14
C GLU A 185 0.92 -22.45 1.70
N TYR A 186 1.93 -22.70 2.54
CA TYR A 186 2.96 -23.70 2.26
C TYR A 186 2.34 -25.09 2.07
N LEU A 187 1.44 -25.52 2.96
CA LEU A 187 0.73 -26.80 2.82
C LEU A 187 -0.12 -26.84 1.56
N ALA A 188 -0.81 -25.75 1.22
CA ALA A 188 -1.58 -25.67 -0.01
C ALA A 188 -0.68 -25.82 -1.24
N ILE A 189 0.47 -25.14 -1.27
CA ILE A 189 1.44 -25.27 -2.37
C ILE A 189 1.89 -26.72 -2.52
N GLN A 190 2.26 -27.42 -1.43
CA GLN A 190 2.68 -28.83 -1.49
C GLN A 190 1.60 -29.78 -2.02
N VAL A 191 0.32 -29.43 -1.87
CA VAL A 191 -0.80 -30.25 -2.33
C VAL A 191 -1.21 -29.92 -3.78
N PHE A 192 -1.09 -28.66 -4.19
CA PHE A 192 -1.64 -28.17 -5.45
C PHE A 192 -0.62 -27.91 -6.56
N ILE A 193 0.67 -27.77 -6.23
CA ILE A 193 1.76 -27.40 -7.16
C ILE A 193 2.89 -28.41 -7.05
#